data_AF-A0A2H1W3C8-F1
#
_entry.id   AF-A0A2H1W3C8-F1
#
_cell.length_a   1.000
_cell.length_b   1.000
_cell.length_c   1.000
_cell.angle_alpha   90.00
_cell.angle_beta   90.00
_cell.angle_gamma   90.00
#
_symmetry.space_group_name_H-M   'P 1'
#
loop_
_entity.id
_entity.type
_entity.pdbx_description
1 polymer ?
#
loop_
_entity_poly.entity_id
_entity_poly.type
_entity_poly.pdbx_seq_one_letter_code
_entity_poly.pdbx_strand_id
1 'polypeptide(L)'
;MQHKYNQLKLLEVELRQEAAGPPLPAYIEDSVLNQTQVISEQRVLDMIENAYPNPLTVDDFVTAGKWSKADVKDALEALEEKGLTRAMSEGVYVRQHSVDTQVVKQMPQLCSSRQPSIAVITALYCEKQAVDAMMDNQETYVRYTTV
;
A
#
# COMPACT_ATOMS: atom_id res chain seq x y z
N MET A 1 -20.93 14.01 -4.80
CA MET A 1 -20.65 14.00 -3.35
C MET A 1 -20.53 15.42 -2.76
N GLN A 2 -20.05 16.43 -3.50
CA GLN A 2 -19.78 17.77 -2.93
C GLN A 2 -21.01 18.67 -2.67
N HIS A 3 -22.17 18.42 -3.29
CA HIS A 3 -23.32 19.35 -3.22
C HIS A 3 -24.28 19.16 -2.02
N LYS A 4 -23.93 18.37 -1.00
CA LYS A 4 -24.85 18.05 0.12
C LYS A 4 -24.36 18.46 1.51
N TYR A 5 -23.17 19.03 1.64
CA TYR A 5 -22.61 19.42 2.94
C TYR A 5 -22.59 20.94 3.07
N ASN A 6 -23.58 21.48 3.77
CA ASN A 6 -23.76 22.93 3.95
C ASN A 6 -22.71 23.55 4.89
N GLN A 7 -21.92 22.72 5.58
CA GLN A 7 -20.88 23.13 6.53
C GLN A 7 -19.67 22.20 6.40
N LEU A 8 -18.78 22.48 5.46
CA LEU A 8 -17.45 21.87 5.42
C LEU A 8 -16.49 22.81 6.16
N LYS A 9 -15.84 22.31 7.23
CA LYS A 9 -14.72 22.98 7.88
C LYS A 9 -13.45 22.18 7.59
N LEU A 10 -12.49 22.80 6.91
CA LEU A 10 -11.18 22.22 6.69
C LEU A 10 -10.30 22.51 7.90
N LEU A 11 -9.68 21.49 8.48
CA LEU A 11 -8.67 21.61 9.53
C LEU A 11 -7.43 20.87 9.06
N GLU A 12 -6.33 21.61 8.94
CA GLU A 12 -5.01 21.04 8.62
C GLU A 12 -4.28 20.77 9.93
N VAL A 13 -3.80 19.53 10.10
CA VAL A 13 -3.10 19.09 11.30
C VAL A 13 -1.70 18.64 10.89
N GLU A 14 -0.68 19.35 11.36
CA GLU A 14 0.72 18.97 11.17
C GLU A 14 1.17 18.07 12.33
N LEU A 15 1.47 16.81 12.04
CA LEU A 15 2.05 15.90 13.03
C LEU A 15 3.56 16.14 13.09
N ARG A 16 4.06 16.64 14.23
CA ARG A 16 5.50 16.77 14.50
C ARG A 16 5.93 15.68 15.48
N GLN A 17 6.98 14.94 15.12
CA GLN A 17 7.62 14.01 16.02
C GLN A 17 8.28 14.80 17.17
N GLU A 18 7.95 14.47 18.42
CA GLU A 18 8.70 14.95 19.58
C GLU A 18 10.16 14.53 19.45
N ALA A 19 11.08 15.47 19.70
CA ALA A 19 12.49 15.36 19.39
C ALA A 19 13.05 13.96 19.68
N ALA A 20 13.51 13.29 18.62
CA ALA A 20 14.20 12.02 18.72
C ALA A 20 15.38 12.17 19.71
N GLY A 21 15.58 11.14 20.55
CA GLY A 21 16.84 10.94 21.25
C GLY A 21 18.03 10.94 20.26
N PRO A 22 19.27 10.96 20.77
CA PRO A 22 20.46 11.17 19.94
C PRO A 22 20.46 10.25 18.71
N PRO A 23 20.82 10.76 17.53
CA PRO A 23 20.77 9.99 16.30
C PRO A 23 21.61 8.72 16.45
N LEU A 24 21.07 7.58 16.02
CA LEU A 24 21.82 6.35 15.88
C LEU A 24 23.03 6.61 14.96
N PRO A 25 24.22 6.05 15.27
CA PRO A 25 25.43 6.33 14.52
C PRO A 25 25.21 5.98 13.04
N ALA A 26 25.49 6.95 12.17
CA ALA A 26 25.42 6.79 10.73
C ALA A 26 26.37 5.66 10.29
N TYR A 27 25.82 4.52 9.91
CA TYR A 27 26.57 3.50 9.19
C TYR A 27 26.75 4.03 7.76
N ILE A 28 27.96 4.54 7.49
CA ILE A 28 28.40 4.93 6.15
C ILE A 28 28.55 3.64 5.34
N GLU A 29 27.63 3.35 4.42
CA GLU A 29 27.88 2.38 3.36
C GLU A 29 28.37 3.10 2.10
N ASP A 30 29.69 3.15 1.97
CA ASP A 30 30.45 3.60 0.80
C ASP A 30 30.36 2.57 -0.37
N SER A 31 29.16 2.06 -0.67
CA SER A 31 28.94 1.01 -1.69
C SER A 31 28.07 1.47 -2.87
N VAL A 32 27.98 2.78 -3.09
CA VAL A 32 27.04 3.39 -4.06
C VAL A 32 27.56 3.38 -5.50
N LEU A 33 28.76 2.88 -5.77
CA LEU A 33 29.39 3.02 -7.09
C LEU A 33 29.47 1.74 -7.93
N ASN A 34 29.05 0.58 -7.41
CA ASN A 34 29.12 -0.69 -8.16
C ASN A 34 27.94 -1.64 -7.88
N GLN A 35 26.75 -1.12 -7.54
CA GLN A 35 25.56 -1.95 -7.35
C GLN A 35 25.18 -2.60 -8.70
N THR A 36 25.61 -3.85 -8.89
CA THR A 36 24.70 -4.86 -9.43
C THR A 36 23.37 -4.62 -8.72
N GLN A 37 22.31 -4.30 -9.46
CA GLN A 37 20.99 -4.08 -8.88
C GLN A 37 20.48 -5.43 -8.36
N VAL A 38 20.97 -5.83 -7.19
CA VAL A 38 20.57 -7.05 -6.53
C VAL A 38 19.11 -6.87 -6.17
N ILE A 39 18.26 -7.73 -6.73
CA ILE A 39 16.88 -7.79 -6.33
C ILE A 39 16.82 -8.20 -4.86
N SER A 40 15.96 -7.53 -4.08
CA SER A 40 15.63 -7.99 -2.74
C SER A 40 14.12 -8.08 -2.63
N GLU A 41 13.63 -9.11 -1.94
CA GLU A 41 12.20 -9.30 -1.71
C GLU A 41 11.56 -8.04 -1.11
N GLN A 42 12.28 -7.34 -0.22
CA GLN A 42 11.82 -6.09 0.38
C GLN A 42 11.54 -5.02 -0.68
N ARG A 43 12.43 -4.85 -1.68
CA ARG A 43 12.21 -3.85 -2.74
C ARG A 43 11.00 -4.18 -3.61
N VAL A 44 10.78 -5.46 -3.89
CA VAL A 44 9.59 -5.92 -4.64
C VAL A 44 8.32 -5.67 -3.82
N LEU A 45 8.37 -5.96 -2.51
CA LEU A 45 7.25 -5.69 -1.60
C LEU A 45 6.94 -4.21 -1.48
N ASP A 46 7.96 -3.36 -1.31
CA ASP A 46 7.80 -1.90 -1.24
C ASP A 46 7.10 -1.37 -2.50
N MET A 47 7.45 -1.89 -3.68
CA MET A 47 6.78 -1.51 -4.93
C MET A 47 5.29 -1.88 -4.93
N ILE A 48 4.95 -3.07 -4.46
CA ILE A 48 3.56 -3.53 -4.36
C ILE A 48 2.77 -2.70 -3.34
N GLU A 49 3.39 -2.33 -2.22
CA GLU A 49 2.76 -1.50 -1.19
C GLU A 49 2.53 -0.06 -1.66
N ASN A 50 3.45 0.49 -2.44
CA ASN A 50 3.27 1.81 -3.07
C ASN A 50 2.20 1.82 -4.16
N ALA A 51 2.03 0.70 -4.86
CA ALA A 51 0.98 0.56 -5.86
C ALA A 51 -0.39 0.25 -5.24
N TYR A 52 -0.45 -0.17 -3.98
CA TYR A 52 -1.70 -0.55 -3.31
C TYR A 52 -2.75 0.56 -3.46
N PRO A 53 -3.96 0.22 -3.90
CA PRO A 53 -4.50 -1.12 -4.05
C PRO A 53 -4.29 -1.79 -5.41
N ASN A 54 -3.62 -1.12 -6.33
CA ASN A 54 -3.55 -1.52 -7.72
C ASN A 54 -2.65 -2.74 -7.93
N PRO A 55 -3.03 -3.63 -8.86
CA PRO A 55 -2.17 -4.74 -9.23
C PRO A 55 -0.97 -4.27 -10.06
N LEU A 56 0.15 -4.96 -9.92
CA LEU A 56 1.36 -4.78 -10.73
C LEU A 56 1.66 -6.03 -11.54
N THR A 57 2.16 -5.84 -12.75
CA THR A 57 2.62 -6.90 -13.64
C THR A 57 4.11 -7.18 -13.46
N VAL A 58 4.57 -8.37 -13.82
CA VAL A 58 6.03 -8.69 -13.84
C VAL A 58 6.83 -7.66 -14.65
N ASP A 59 6.26 -7.15 -15.75
CA ASP A 59 6.91 -6.16 -16.60
C ASP A 59 7.06 -4.79 -15.92
N ASP A 60 6.17 -4.43 -14.99
CA ASP A 60 6.29 -3.19 -14.20
C ASP A 60 7.53 -3.25 -13.28
N PHE A 61 7.80 -4.39 -12.65
CA PHE A 61 9.00 -4.60 -11.83
C PHE A 61 10.28 -4.60 -12.64
N VAL A 62 10.27 -5.26 -13.80
CA VAL A 62 11.42 -5.27 -14.72
C VAL A 62 11.71 -3.86 -15.22
N THR A 63 10.68 -3.08 -15.54
CA THR A 63 10.84 -1.72 -16.06
C THR A 63 11.35 -0.76 -14.99
N ALA A 64 10.79 -0.81 -13.77
CA ALA A 64 11.18 0.09 -12.70
C ALA A 64 12.50 -0.31 -12.03
N GLY A 65 12.69 -1.60 -11.76
CA GLY A 65 13.85 -2.14 -11.05
C GLY A 65 15.03 -2.52 -11.94
N LYS A 66 14.82 -2.66 -13.26
CA LYS A 66 15.80 -3.18 -14.24
C LYS A 66 16.33 -4.58 -13.87
N TRP A 67 15.51 -5.37 -13.18
CA TRP A 67 15.83 -6.75 -12.80
C TRP A 67 15.49 -7.75 -13.90
N SER A 68 16.02 -8.96 -13.80
CA SER A 68 15.63 -10.03 -14.72
C SER A 68 14.23 -10.56 -14.39
N LYS A 69 13.51 -11.04 -15.42
CA LYS A 69 12.18 -11.65 -15.24
C LYS A 69 12.21 -12.88 -14.33
N ALA A 70 13.32 -13.63 -14.33
CA ALA A 70 13.48 -14.82 -13.49
C ALA A 70 13.56 -14.40 -12.02
N ASP A 71 14.47 -13.48 -11.69
CA ASP A 71 14.66 -13.03 -10.31
C ASP A 71 13.39 -12.39 -9.72
N VAL A 72 12.66 -11.61 -10.54
CA VAL A 72 11.38 -11.00 -10.11
C VAL A 72 10.34 -12.07 -9.80
N LYS A 73 10.25 -13.13 -10.61
CA LYS A 73 9.31 -14.24 -10.36
C LYS A 73 9.67 -14.97 -9.08
N ASP A 74 10.95 -15.29 -8.87
CA ASP A 74 11.42 -15.99 -7.68
C ASP A 74 11.12 -15.17 -6.41
N ALA A 75 11.35 -13.85 -6.45
CA ALA A 75 11.02 -12.96 -5.35
C ALA A 75 9.51 -12.86 -5.08
N LEU A 76 8.67 -12.83 -6.12
CA LEU A 76 7.21 -12.79 -5.99
C LEU A 76 6.66 -14.10 -5.44
N GLU A 77 7.22 -15.24 -5.83
CA GLU A 77 6.87 -16.56 -5.28
C GLU A 77 7.20 -16.64 -3.78
N ALA A 78 8.39 -16.15 -3.37
CA ALA A 78 8.77 -16.08 -1.95
C ALA A 78 7.84 -15.16 -1.13
N LEU A 79 7.40 -14.03 -1.69
CA LEU A 79 6.46 -13.12 -1.05
C LEU A 79 5.04 -13.71 -0.96
N GLU A 80 4.63 -14.51 -1.94
CA GLU A 80 3.35 -15.22 -1.95
C GLU A 80 3.35 -16.36 -0.92
N GLU A 81 4.44 -17.12 -0.80
CA GLU A 81 4.60 -18.15 0.24
C GLU A 81 4.52 -17.56 1.65
N LYS A 82 5.04 -16.34 1.84
CA LYS A 82 4.91 -15.58 3.09
C LYS A 82 3.52 -14.99 3.33
N GLY A 83 2.60 -15.12 2.38
CA GLY A 83 1.26 -14.54 2.44
C GLY A 83 1.26 -13.01 2.40
N LEU A 84 2.32 -12.39 1.87
CA LEU A 84 2.41 -10.93 1.75
C LEU A 84 1.79 -10.44 0.44
N THR A 85 1.88 -11.24 -0.62
CA THR A 85 1.33 -10.93 -1.93
C THR A 85 0.40 -12.04 -2.40
N ARG A 86 -0.41 -11.74 -3.40
CA ARG A 86 -1.30 -12.71 -4.06
C ARG A 86 -1.24 -12.54 -5.57
N ALA A 87 -1.12 -13.65 -6.28
CA ALA A 87 -1.35 -13.67 -7.72
C ALA A 87 -2.86 -13.53 -8.02
N MET A 88 -3.25 -12.50 -8.76
CA MET A 88 -4.64 -12.30 -9.20
C MET A 88 -4.92 -13.03 -10.52
N SER A 89 -3.97 -12.96 -11.44
CA SER A 89 -3.95 -13.67 -12.72
C SER A 89 -2.50 -13.92 -13.12
N GLU A 90 -2.26 -14.64 -14.21
CA GLU A 90 -0.91 -14.97 -14.67
C GLU A 90 -0.04 -13.70 -14.80
N GLY A 91 1.01 -13.60 -13.98
CA GLY A 91 1.95 -12.49 -13.98
C GLY A 91 1.44 -11.17 -13.36
N VAL A 92 0.31 -11.18 -12.66
CA VAL A 92 -0.31 -9.99 -12.04
C VAL A 92 -0.43 -10.18 -10.54
N TYR A 93 0.18 -9.29 -9.77
CA TYR A 93 0.34 -9.41 -8.32
C TYR A 93 -0.23 -8.20 -7.59
N VAL A 94 -0.82 -8.44 -6.43
CA VAL A 94 -1.36 -7.40 -5.54
C VAL A 94 -0.98 -7.71 -4.09
N ARG A 95 -0.97 -6.69 -3.22
CA ARG A 95 -0.77 -6.90 -1.78
C ARG A 95 -1.89 -7.78 -1.23
N GLN A 96 -1.51 -8.78 -0.44
CA GLN A 96 -2.48 -9.57 0.31
C GLN A 96 -3.18 -8.65 1.34
N HIS A 97 -4.51 -8.58 1.27
CA HIS A 97 -5.34 -7.85 2.23
C HIS A 97 -6.22 -8.80 3.03
N SER A 98 -6.80 -8.30 4.12
CA SER A 98 -7.78 -9.02 4.94
C SER A 98 -9.06 -9.31 4.16
N VAL A 99 -9.78 -10.35 4.56
CA VAL A 99 -11.05 -10.80 3.93
C VAL A 99 -12.12 -9.71 3.96
N ASP A 100 -12.04 -8.78 4.92
CA ASP A 100 -13.02 -7.71 5.13
C ASP A 100 -12.83 -6.52 4.17
N THR A 101 -11.85 -6.59 3.27
CA THR A 101 -11.61 -5.57 2.25
C THR A 101 -12.49 -5.80 1.01
N GLN A 102 -13.35 -4.84 0.69
CA GLN A 102 -14.26 -4.91 -0.46
C GLN A 102 -13.74 -4.07 -1.62
N VAL A 103 -13.43 -4.74 -2.74
CA VAL A 103 -13.04 -4.07 -3.98
C VAL A 103 -14.29 -3.58 -4.71
N VAL A 104 -14.37 -2.28 -4.98
CA VAL A 104 -15.55 -1.65 -5.59
C VAL A 104 -15.16 -0.80 -6.80
N LYS A 105 -16.01 -0.79 -7.83
CA LYS A 105 -15.89 0.17 -8.95
C LYS A 105 -16.33 1.57 -8.54
N GLN A 106 -17.37 1.63 -7.71
CA GLN A 106 -17.93 2.86 -7.17
C GLN A 106 -18.23 2.64 -5.69
N MET A 107 -17.92 3.64 -4.85
CA MET A 107 -18.26 3.59 -3.43
C MET A 107 -19.77 3.37 -3.27
N PRO A 108 -20.18 2.34 -2.51
CA PRO A 108 -21.59 2.03 -2.34
C PRO A 108 -22.30 3.14 -1.57
N GLN A 109 -23.59 3.29 -1.84
CA GLN A 109 -24.44 4.10 -0.96
C GLN A 109 -24.84 3.25 0.24
N LEU A 110 -24.35 3.64 1.41
CA LEU A 110 -24.66 2.96 2.67
C LEU A 110 -26.06 3.35 3.15
N CYS A 111 -26.84 2.38 3.59
CA CYS A 111 -28.12 2.63 4.25
C CYS A 111 -27.89 3.35 5.58
N SER A 112 -28.91 4.06 6.09
CA SER A 112 -28.78 4.90 7.29
C SER A 112 -28.26 4.15 8.52
N SER A 113 -28.62 2.87 8.68
CA SER A 113 -28.15 2.02 9.79
C SER A 113 -26.69 1.59 9.67
N ARG A 114 -26.07 1.73 8.50
CA ARG A 114 -24.66 1.40 8.23
C ARG A 114 -23.83 2.63 7.87
N GLN A 115 -24.35 3.83 8.13
CA GLN A 115 -23.56 5.04 7.90
C GLN A 115 -22.40 5.11 8.89
N PRO A 116 -21.16 5.30 8.42
CA PRO A 116 -20.01 5.41 9.30
C PRO A 116 -20.08 6.70 10.11
N SER A 117 -19.70 6.64 11.38
CA SER A 117 -19.54 7.86 12.20
C SER A 117 -18.28 8.64 11.81
N ILE A 118 -17.25 7.93 11.34
CA ILE A 118 -15.97 8.50 10.90
C ILE A 118 -15.57 7.80 9.60
N ALA A 119 -15.11 8.56 8.61
CA ALA A 119 -14.51 8.03 7.39
C ALA A 119 -13.04 8.43 7.34
N VAL A 120 -12.16 7.45 7.11
CA VAL A 120 -10.71 7.67 7.00
C VAL A 120 -10.30 7.36 5.56
N ILE A 121 -9.45 8.22 4.99
CA ILE A 121 -8.88 8.04 3.66
C ILE A 121 -7.36 8.07 3.82
N THR A 122 -6.72 6.97 3.43
CA THR A 122 -5.27 6.80 3.49
C THR A 122 -4.68 6.86 2.09
N ALA A 123 -3.47 7.41 1.97
CA ALA A 123 -2.73 7.43 0.71
C ALA A 123 -1.70 6.30 0.64
N LEU A 124 -1.18 5.85 1.79
CA LEU A 124 -0.15 4.81 1.87
C LEU A 124 -0.68 3.53 2.53
N TYR A 125 -0.13 2.39 2.14
CA TYR A 125 -0.49 1.10 2.74
C TYR A 125 -0.16 1.02 4.24
N CYS A 126 0.96 1.60 4.67
CA CYS A 126 1.33 1.65 6.08
C CYS A 126 0.33 2.45 6.93
N GLU A 127 -0.22 3.54 6.40
CA GLU A 127 -1.29 4.31 7.05
C GLU A 127 -2.55 3.46 7.20
N LYS A 128 -2.95 2.74 6.14
CA LYS A 128 -4.06 1.79 6.19
C LYS A 128 -3.85 0.76 7.29
N GLN A 129 -2.65 0.16 7.37
CA GLN A 129 -2.35 -0.86 8.39
C GLN A 129 -2.40 -0.27 9.81
N ALA A 130 -1.93 0.96 9.99
CA ALA A 130 -2.02 1.63 11.29
C ALA A 130 -3.47 1.92 11.68
N VAL A 131 -4.30 2.39 10.74
CA VAL A 131 -5.73 2.64 10.96
C VAL A 131 -6.46 1.34 11.30
N ASP A 132 -6.24 0.28 10.53
CA ASP A 132 -6.83 -1.05 10.76
C ASP A 132 -6.47 -1.63 12.12
N ALA A 133 -5.26 -1.35 12.63
CA ALA A 133 -4.84 -1.80 13.96
C ALA A 133 -5.47 -0.99 15.11
N MET A 134 -6.00 0.21 14.83
CA MET A 134 -6.53 1.14 15.82
C MET A 134 -8.06 1.23 15.82
N MET A 135 -8.73 0.74 14.78
CA MET A 135 -10.18 0.87 14.60
C MET A 135 -10.89 -0.48 14.68
N ASP A 136 -11.97 -0.53 15.46
CA ASP A 136 -12.88 -1.67 15.53
C ASP A 136 -14.15 -1.42 14.67
N ASN A 137 -14.83 -2.50 14.27
CA ASN A 137 -16.10 -2.46 13.53
C ASN A 137 -16.03 -1.63 12.22
N GLN A 138 -14.92 -1.79 11.50
CA GLN A 138 -14.64 -1.08 10.26
C GLN A 138 -15.16 -1.84 9.03
N GLU A 139 -15.53 -1.09 7.99
CA GLU A 139 -15.73 -1.61 6.63
C GLU A 139 -14.75 -0.91 5.69
N THR A 140 -13.86 -1.69 5.05
CA THR A 140 -12.83 -1.15 4.17
C THR A 140 -13.26 -1.33 2.72
N TYR A 141 -13.36 -0.22 2.00
CA TYR A 141 -13.68 -0.19 0.58
C TYR A 141 -12.50 0.32 -0.22
N VAL A 142 -12.13 -0.43 -1.25
CA VAL A 142 -10.96 -0.17 -2.06
C VAL A 142 -11.38 -0.01 -3.51
N ARG A 143 -10.86 1.01 -4.19
CA ARG A 143 -11.13 1.25 -5.62
C ARG A 143 -9.83 1.24 -6.40
N TYR A 144 -9.73 0.35 -7.38
CA TYR A 144 -8.61 0.36 -8.32
C TYR A 144 -8.66 1.60 -9.20
N THR A 145 -7.51 2.19 -9.48
CA THR A 145 -7.37 3.17 -10.56
C THR A 145 -7.49 2.44 -11.89
N THR A 146 -8.54 2.73 -12.64
CA THR A 146 -8.64 2.35 -14.05
C THR A 146 -7.78 3.32 -14.86
N VAL A 147 -6.76 2.80 -15.55
CA VAL A 147 -6.05 3.53 -16.61
C VAL A 147 -6.93 3.72 -17.84
#